data_AF-A0A1H3NZN5-F1
#
_entry.id   AF-A0A1H3NZN5-F1
#
_cell.length_a   1.000
_cell.length_b   1.000
_cell.length_c   1.000
_cell.angle_alpha   90.00
_cell.angle_beta   90.00
_cell.angle_gamma   90.00
#
_symmetry.space_group_name_H-M   'P 1'
#
loop_
_entity.id
_entity.type
_entity.pdbx_description
1 polymer ?
#
loop_
_entity_poly.entity_id
_entity_poly.type
_entity_poly.pdbx_seq_one_letter_code
_entity_poly.pdbx_strand_id
1 'polypeptide(L)'
;MLARVYVAHRDSSPPITSSYLSSYPAILEHFEAIERFTANQFITAAHIVYGWMPTILELNVNSLPEALPVMEAARHGLVLTASQIAQLAGTVNNSVIGASKLLHFTNPSVYPIWDSRVFQFLNRSDTAPALKGHHYQVNNATLYETYAQTCREVAVTTDFQPTYDSLIEQFRDLPGYETFKITPLRALEYIMFMAGGKQMSDKMFTAGTT
;
A
#
# COMPACT_ATOMS: atom_id res chain seq x y z
N MET A 1 5.43 39.91 -15.14
CA MET A 1 5.61 38.76 -14.22
C MET A 1 5.33 39.17 -12.78
N LEU A 2 6.08 40.12 -12.21
CA LEU A 2 5.90 40.60 -10.83
C LEU A 2 4.47 41.06 -10.51
N ALA A 3 3.84 41.87 -11.38
CA ALA A 3 2.45 42.30 -11.17
C ALA A 3 1.46 41.12 -11.06
N ARG A 4 1.68 40.03 -11.82
CA ARG A 4 0.85 38.82 -11.74
C ARG A 4 1.08 38.05 -10.44
N VAL A 5 2.33 38.02 -9.95
CA VAL A 5 2.66 37.41 -8.65
C VAL A 5 2.02 38.19 -7.51
N TYR A 6 2.09 39.52 -7.54
CA TYR A 6 1.46 40.37 -6.52
C TYR A 6 -0.07 40.23 -6.48
N VAL A 7 -0.72 40.23 -7.65
CA VAL A 7 -2.17 40.02 -7.74
C VAL A 7 -2.54 38.63 -7.19
N ALA A 8 -1.83 37.58 -7.59
CA ALA A 8 -2.08 36.23 -7.09
C ALA A 8 -1.91 36.12 -5.58
N HIS A 9 -0.83 36.68 -5.01
CA HIS A 9 -0.56 36.65 -3.57
C HIS A 9 -1.64 37.38 -2.75
N ARG A 10 -2.08 38.56 -3.22
CA ARG A 10 -3.12 39.34 -2.54
C ARG A 10 -4.44 38.58 -2.45
N ASP A 11 -4.74 37.80 -3.49
CA ASP A 11 -6.02 37.11 -3.63
C ASP A 11 -5.97 35.65 -3.08
N SER A 12 -4.82 35.19 -2.57
CA SER A 12 -4.66 33.84 -2.00
C SER A 12 -4.21 33.85 -0.55
N SER A 13 -5.05 33.33 0.35
CA SER A 13 -4.63 32.98 1.71
C SER A 13 -3.97 31.59 1.65
N PRO A 14 -2.74 31.42 2.17
CA PRO A 14 -2.14 30.10 2.21
C PRO A 14 -2.98 29.21 3.16
N PRO A 15 -3.36 27.99 2.77
CA PRO A 15 -3.82 27.01 3.74
C PRO A 15 -2.59 26.56 4.54
N ILE A 16 -2.32 27.29 5.64
CA ILE A 16 -1.22 27.07 6.59
C ILE A 16 -1.25 25.64 7.16
N THR A 17 -2.39 24.96 7.06
CA THR A 17 -2.63 23.58 7.54
C THR A 17 -2.45 22.49 6.47
N SER A 18 -2.00 22.83 5.26
CA SER A 18 -1.90 21.84 4.19
C SER A 18 -0.77 20.82 4.43
N SER A 19 -1.11 19.53 4.28
CA SER A 19 -0.17 18.41 4.16
C SER A 19 1.01 18.75 3.22
N TYR A 20 0.71 19.43 2.12
CA TYR A 20 1.68 19.85 1.11
C TYR A 20 2.81 20.73 1.65
N LEU A 21 2.47 21.78 2.43
CA LEU A 21 3.48 22.66 3.04
C LEU A 21 4.17 21.98 4.21
N SER A 22 3.42 21.21 5.01
CA SER A 22 3.95 20.56 6.21
C SER A 22 4.94 19.43 5.90
N SER A 23 4.80 18.77 4.75
CA SER A 23 5.69 17.69 4.30
C SER A 23 6.96 18.19 3.61
N TYR A 24 6.99 19.44 3.12
CA TYR A 24 8.14 20.02 2.44
C TYR A 24 9.46 19.92 3.22
N PRO A 25 9.55 20.35 4.51
CA PRO A 25 10.80 20.23 5.26
C PRO A 25 11.26 18.78 5.43
N ALA A 26 10.34 17.84 5.67
CA ALA A 26 10.67 16.42 5.82
C ALA A 26 11.22 15.81 4.50
N ILE A 27 10.69 16.26 3.36
CA ILE A 27 11.19 15.83 2.04
C ILE A 27 12.59 16.41 1.79
N LEU A 28 12.83 17.69 2.12
CA LEU A 28 14.18 18.27 2.01
C LEU A 28 15.19 17.53 2.89
N GLU A 29 14.84 17.29 4.16
CA GLU A 29 15.68 16.53 5.10
C GLU A 29 16.03 15.15 4.55
N HIS A 30 15.06 14.43 3.98
CA HIS A 30 15.30 13.13 3.36
C HIS A 30 16.30 13.22 2.19
N PHE A 31 16.16 14.20 1.31
CA PHE A 31 17.05 14.36 0.15
C PHE A 31 18.46 14.84 0.55
N GLU A 32 18.58 15.69 1.58
CA GLU A 32 19.86 16.13 2.14
C GLU A 32 20.64 14.97 2.76
N ALA A 33 19.95 13.97 3.32
CA ALA A 33 20.57 12.78 3.89
C ALA A 33 21.09 11.77 2.84
N ILE A 34 20.80 11.95 1.55
CA ILE A 34 21.28 11.05 0.50
C ILE A 34 22.75 11.37 0.17
N GLU A 35 23.68 10.58 0.71
CA GLU A 35 25.12 10.72 0.43
C GLU A 35 25.48 10.42 -1.04
N ARG A 36 24.80 9.44 -1.66
CA ARG A 36 25.02 9.03 -3.05
C ARG A 36 23.73 8.56 -3.70
N PHE A 37 23.41 9.12 -4.87
CA PHE A 37 22.32 8.61 -5.70
C PHE A 37 22.69 7.28 -6.37
N THR A 38 22.04 6.21 -5.93
CA THR A 38 21.97 4.91 -6.61
C THR A 38 20.67 4.81 -7.40
N ALA A 39 20.51 3.74 -8.20
CA ALA A 39 19.24 3.47 -8.89
C ALA A 39 18.05 3.38 -7.90
N ASN A 40 18.24 2.69 -6.76
CA ASN A 40 17.21 2.59 -5.73
C ASN A 40 16.88 3.96 -5.11
N GLN A 41 17.88 4.80 -4.85
CA GLN A 41 17.64 6.16 -4.34
C GLN A 41 16.86 7.01 -5.34
N PHE A 42 17.19 6.91 -6.63
CA PHE A 42 16.44 7.62 -7.66
C PHE A 42 14.97 7.15 -7.73
N ILE A 43 14.74 5.82 -7.70
CA ILE A 43 13.39 5.25 -7.72
C ILE A 43 12.60 5.72 -6.50
N THR A 44 13.16 5.66 -5.29
CA THR A 44 12.51 6.14 -4.07
C THR A 44 12.22 7.64 -4.14
N ALA A 45 13.20 8.45 -4.53
CA ALA A 45 13.06 9.89 -4.70
C ALA A 45 11.91 10.24 -5.67
N ALA A 46 11.81 9.54 -6.79
CA ALA A 46 10.73 9.74 -7.75
C ALA A 46 9.35 9.46 -7.11
N HIS A 47 9.21 8.36 -6.37
CA HIS A 47 7.95 8.04 -5.69
C HIS A 47 7.59 9.08 -4.62
N ILE A 48 8.56 9.61 -3.87
CA ILE A 48 8.34 10.69 -2.90
C ILE A 48 7.82 11.94 -3.61
N VAL A 49 8.47 12.37 -4.70
CA VAL A 49 8.07 13.57 -5.45
C VAL A 49 6.66 13.44 -6.03
N TYR A 50 6.34 12.28 -6.63
CA TYR A 50 4.99 12.03 -7.16
C TYR A 50 3.95 11.93 -6.04
N GLY A 51 4.31 11.38 -4.88
CA GLY A 51 3.44 11.34 -3.70
C GLY A 51 3.19 12.73 -3.08
N TRP A 52 4.17 13.62 -3.13
CA TRP A 52 4.09 14.99 -2.62
C TRP A 52 3.21 15.92 -3.47
N MET A 53 2.84 15.53 -4.69
CA MET A 53 1.97 16.34 -5.53
C MET A 53 0.67 16.71 -4.77
N PRO A 54 0.21 17.99 -4.82
CA PRO A 54 -0.82 18.52 -3.92
C PRO A 54 -2.13 17.74 -3.85
N THR A 55 -2.45 16.96 -4.88
CA THR A 55 -3.72 16.25 -5.02
C THR A 55 -3.62 14.75 -4.73
N ILE A 56 -2.42 14.23 -4.43
CA ILE A 56 -2.18 12.79 -4.29
C ILE A 56 -2.22 12.35 -2.82
N LEU A 57 -1.58 13.11 -1.93
CA LEU A 57 -1.44 12.73 -0.52
C LEU A 57 -1.78 13.88 0.44
N GLU A 58 -2.77 13.62 1.28
CA GLU A 58 -3.16 14.45 2.42
C GLU A 58 -2.84 13.72 3.73
N LEU A 59 -1.89 14.29 4.47
CA LEU A 59 -1.51 13.86 5.79
C LEU A 59 -2.21 14.72 6.84
N ASN A 60 -2.80 14.06 7.83
CA ASN A 60 -3.25 14.74 9.04
C ASN A 60 -2.07 14.85 10.02
N VAL A 61 -1.24 15.89 9.84
CA VAL A 61 -0.03 16.11 10.64
C VAL A 61 -0.28 16.22 12.14
N ASN A 62 -1.49 16.63 12.55
CA ASN A 62 -1.88 16.70 13.95
C ASN A 62 -2.02 15.32 14.61
N SER A 63 -2.20 14.27 13.82
CA SER A 63 -2.32 12.87 14.31
C SER A 63 -0.99 12.10 14.32
N LEU A 64 0.11 12.74 13.92
CA LEU A 64 1.43 12.11 13.92
C LEU A 64 1.88 11.65 15.31
N PRO A 65 1.72 12.44 16.41
CA PRO A 65 2.16 12.02 17.73
C PRO A 65 1.55 10.68 18.17
N GLU A 66 0.29 10.41 17.81
CA GLU A 66 -0.38 9.17 18.12
C GLU A 66 -0.03 8.05 17.11
N ALA A 67 0.20 8.37 15.84
CA ALA A 67 0.52 7.39 14.80
C ALA A 67 1.95 6.82 14.90
N LEU A 68 2.93 7.61 15.36
CA LEU A 68 4.33 7.21 15.42
C LEU A 68 4.59 5.97 16.31
N PRO A 69 4.07 5.89 17.56
CA PRO A 69 4.23 4.68 18.37
C PRO A 69 3.59 3.44 17.75
N VAL A 70 2.48 3.61 17.02
CA VAL A 70 1.79 2.52 16.32
C VAL A 70 2.65 1.99 15.17
N MET A 71 3.23 2.89 14.37
CA MET A 71 4.17 2.52 13.31
C MET A 71 5.42 1.83 13.86
N GLU A 72 5.96 2.32 14.97
CA GLU A 72 7.16 1.73 15.58
C GLU A 72 6.88 0.32 16.12
N ALA A 73 5.72 0.11 16.74
CA ALA A 73 5.29 -1.22 17.16
C ALA A 73 5.14 -2.18 15.95
N ALA A 74 4.56 -1.71 14.85
CA ALA A 74 4.46 -2.48 13.60
C ALA A 74 5.83 -2.83 13.02
N ARG A 75 6.79 -1.89 13.04
CA ARG A 75 8.18 -2.10 12.63
C ARG A 75 8.84 -3.21 13.44
N HIS A 76 8.55 -3.28 14.74
CA HIS A 76 9.02 -4.35 15.63
C HIS A 76 8.24 -5.66 15.57
N GLY A 77 7.28 -5.76 14.64
CA GLY A 77 6.56 -7.00 14.37
C GLY A 77 5.34 -7.25 15.24
N LEU A 78 4.92 -6.26 16.05
CA LEU A 78 3.60 -6.32 16.69
C LEU A 78 2.53 -6.42 15.60
N VAL A 79 1.51 -7.24 15.80
CA VAL A 79 0.31 -7.27 14.97
C VAL A 79 -0.67 -6.22 15.49
N LEU A 80 -0.96 -5.19 14.69
CA LEU A 80 -1.89 -4.14 15.05
C LEU A 80 -3.34 -4.60 15.02
N THR A 81 -4.13 -4.08 15.94
CA THR A 81 -5.59 -4.26 15.98
C THR A 81 -6.32 -3.37 14.97
N ALA A 82 -7.57 -3.68 14.64
CA ALA A 82 -8.41 -2.81 13.80
C ALA A 82 -8.47 -1.35 14.29
N SER A 83 -8.50 -1.11 15.59
CA SER A 83 -8.52 0.26 16.14
C SER A 83 -7.21 1.00 15.84
N GLN A 84 -6.06 0.33 15.99
CA GLN A 84 -4.75 0.93 15.70
C GLN A 84 -4.56 1.16 14.19
N ILE A 85 -5.08 0.25 13.36
CA ILE A 85 -5.11 0.39 11.90
C ILE A 85 -5.97 1.60 11.50
N ALA A 86 -7.16 1.74 12.09
CA ALA A 86 -8.05 2.88 11.82
C ALA A 86 -7.42 4.21 12.25
N GLN A 87 -6.71 4.21 13.38
CA GLN A 87 -5.95 5.37 13.85
C GLN A 87 -4.88 5.77 12.83
N LEU A 88 -4.07 4.82 12.33
CA LEU A 88 -3.05 5.09 11.31
C LEU A 88 -3.66 5.54 9.97
N ALA A 89 -4.79 4.95 9.57
CA ALA A 89 -5.53 5.38 8.39
C ALA A 89 -5.97 6.83 8.51
N GLY A 90 -6.38 7.27 9.71
CA GLY A 90 -6.72 8.67 10.02
C GLY A 90 -5.59 9.67 9.77
N THR A 91 -4.35 9.21 9.74
CA THR A 91 -3.16 10.02 9.45
C THR A 91 -2.88 10.13 7.94
N VAL A 92 -3.35 9.18 7.13
CA VAL A 92 -3.00 9.05 5.70
C VAL A 92 -4.27 8.93 4.85
N ASN A 93 -4.78 10.06 4.33
CA ASN A 93 -5.99 10.12 3.49
C ASN A 93 -7.26 9.50 4.11
N ASN A 94 -7.32 9.27 5.43
CA ASN A 94 -8.36 8.44 6.05
C ASN A 94 -8.51 7.07 5.36
N SER A 95 -7.40 6.49 4.89
CA SER A 95 -7.39 5.35 3.97
C SER A 95 -6.73 4.12 4.59
N VAL A 96 -7.51 3.07 4.83
CA VAL A 96 -7.03 1.74 5.24
C VAL A 96 -6.18 1.11 4.12
N ILE A 97 -6.50 1.36 2.85
CA ILE A 97 -5.65 0.94 1.72
C ILE A 97 -4.28 1.61 1.84
N GLY A 98 -4.25 2.93 2.04
CA GLY A 98 -3.02 3.69 2.25
C GLY A 98 -2.23 3.20 3.46
N ALA A 99 -2.89 3.04 4.61
CA ALA A 99 -2.30 2.53 5.83
C ALA A 99 -1.72 1.12 5.66
N SER A 100 -2.41 0.21 4.95
CA SER A 100 -1.90 -1.15 4.71
C SER A 100 -0.60 -1.16 3.90
N LYS A 101 -0.46 -0.24 2.93
CA LYS A 101 0.74 -0.12 2.11
C LYS A 101 1.89 0.46 2.93
N LEU A 102 1.60 1.48 3.75
CA LEU A 102 2.57 2.03 4.69
C LEU A 102 3.05 0.96 5.68
N LEU A 103 2.14 0.17 6.25
CA LEU A 103 2.45 -0.95 7.14
C LEU A 103 3.26 -2.04 6.44
N HIS A 104 2.92 -2.40 5.20
CA HIS A 104 3.67 -3.39 4.43
C HIS A 104 5.10 -2.94 4.16
N PHE A 105 5.31 -1.68 3.75
CA PHE A 105 6.67 -1.16 3.56
C PHE A 105 7.44 -1.02 4.88
N THR A 106 6.74 -0.88 6.01
CA THR A 106 7.33 -0.87 7.35
C THR A 106 7.76 -2.27 7.79
N ASN A 107 6.92 -3.30 7.55
CA ASN A 107 7.23 -4.68 7.87
C ASN A 107 6.49 -5.67 6.93
N PRO A 108 7.12 -6.06 5.80
CA PRO A 108 6.47 -6.87 4.76
C PRO A 108 6.26 -8.33 5.16
N SER A 109 6.82 -8.74 6.31
CA SER A 109 6.66 -10.10 6.86
C SER A 109 5.44 -10.25 7.75
N VAL A 110 4.81 -9.13 8.16
CA VAL A 110 3.66 -9.12 9.09
C VAL A 110 2.40 -8.60 8.41
N TYR A 111 2.54 -7.58 7.56
CA TYR A 111 1.43 -6.87 6.96
C TYR A 111 1.34 -7.17 5.47
N PRO A 112 0.31 -7.87 4.96
CA PRO A 112 0.05 -7.92 3.53
C PRO A 112 -0.53 -6.58 3.04
N ILE A 113 -0.35 -6.28 1.75
CA ILE A 113 -1.00 -5.12 1.13
C ILE A 113 -2.51 -5.40 0.99
N TRP A 114 -3.29 -4.36 1.26
CA TRP A 114 -4.71 -4.31 0.97
C TRP A 114 -4.97 -3.40 -0.22
N ASP A 115 -5.80 -3.86 -1.15
CA ASP A 115 -6.16 -3.11 -2.35
C ASP A 115 -7.58 -3.49 -2.81
N SER A 116 -8.21 -2.58 -3.56
CA SER A 116 -9.49 -2.83 -4.23
C SER A 116 -9.51 -4.12 -5.06
N ARG A 117 -8.41 -4.50 -5.71
CA ARG A 117 -8.34 -5.74 -6.51
C ARG A 117 -8.25 -6.98 -5.64
N VAL A 118 -7.54 -6.90 -4.51
CA VAL A 118 -7.49 -7.97 -3.52
C VAL A 118 -8.89 -8.18 -2.93
N PHE A 119 -9.57 -7.10 -2.54
CA PHE A 119 -10.95 -7.15 -2.10
C PHE A 119 -11.86 -7.81 -3.14
N GLN A 120 -11.75 -7.42 -4.40
CA GLN A 120 -12.52 -8.02 -5.49
C GLN A 120 -12.25 -9.51 -5.62
N PHE A 121 -10.98 -9.94 -5.56
CA PHE A 121 -10.61 -11.36 -5.63
C PHE A 121 -11.31 -12.16 -4.51
N LEU A 122 -11.25 -11.68 -3.28
CA LEU A 122 -11.83 -12.36 -2.11
C LEU A 122 -13.37 -12.40 -2.10
N ASN A 123 -14.02 -11.44 -2.78
CA ASN A 123 -15.48 -11.34 -2.85
C ASN A 123 -16.04 -11.83 -4.20
N ARG A 124 -15.26 -12.58 -4.98
CA ARG A 124 -15.77 -13.28 -6.15
C ARG A 124 -16.67 -14.41 -5.72
N SER A 125 -17.74 -14.60 -6.49
CA SER A 125 -18.59 -15.77 -6.42
C SER A 125 -18.55 -16.46 -7.78
N ASP A 126 -18.55 -17.79 -7.79
CA ASP A 126 -18.68 -18.57 -9.03
C ASP A 126 -20.07 -18.37 -9.68
N THR A 127 -21.04 -17.86 -8.92
CA THR A 127 -22.45 -17.73 -9.33
C THR A 127 -22.91 -16.28 -9.53
N ALA A 128 -22.07 -15.29 -9.25
CA ALA A 128 -22.43 -13.89 -9.38
C ALA A 128 -21.27 -13.04 -9.93
N PRO A 129 -21.56 -12.02 -10.76
CA PRO A 129 -20.53 -11.14 -11.30
C PRO A 129 -19.72 -10.48 -10.17
N ALA A 130 -18.42 -10.31 -10.40
CA ALA A 130 -17.52 -9.72 -9.42
C ALA A 130 -18.06 -8.37 -8.93
N LEU A 131 -18.31 -8.27 -7.62
CA LEU A 131 -18.73 -7.02 -6.99
C LEU A 131 -17.61 -5.99 -7.18
N LYS A 132 -17.92 -4.86 -7.82
CA LYS A 132 -17.03 -3.70 -7.75
C LYS A 132 -17.11 -3.18 -6.32
N GLY A 133 -16.13 -3.52 -5.49
CA GLY A 133 -16.06 -3.03 -4.12
C GLY A 133 -16.16 -1.51 -4.08
N HIS A 134 -17.24 -1.01 -3.47
CA HIS A 134 -17.39 0.42 -3.26
C HIS A 134 -16.35 0.91 -2.25
N HIS A 135 -15.87 2.14 -2.39
CA HIS A 135 -14.77 2.69 -1.56
C HIS A 135 -14.99 2.47 -0.05
N TYR A 136 -16.23 2.62 0.44
CA TYR A 136 -16.55 2.42 1.86
C TYR A 136 -16.37 0.96 2.34
N GLN A 137 -16.56 -0.03 1.46
CA GLN A 137 -16.41 -1.45 1.81
C GLN A 137 -14.93 -1.81 1.95
N VAL A 138 -14.10 -1.27 1.05
CA VAL A 138 -12.66 -1.51 1.04
C VAL A 138 -11.96 -0.71 2.14
N ASN A 139 -12.50 0.43 2.55
CA ASN A 139 -11.94 1.27 3.61
C ASN A 139 -12.37 0.85 5.02
N ASN A 140 -12.19 -0.42 5.37
CA ASN A 140 -12.62 -1.00 6.65
C ASN A 140 -11.45 -1.70 7.37
N ALA A 141 -11.11 -1.21 8.57
CA ALA A 141 -9.97 -1.70 9.34
C ALA A 141 -10.15 -3.12 9.88
N THR A 142 -11.36 -3.48 10.31
CA THR A 142 -11.68 -4.85 10.79
C THR A 142 -11.59 -5.87 9.66
N LEU A 143 -12.06 -5.48 8.46
CA LEU A 143 -11.91 -6.32 7.28
C LEU A 143 -10.43 -6.53 6.93
N TYR A 144 -9.62 -5.47 6.95
CA TYR A 144 -8.19 -5.58 6.72
C TYR A 144 -7.48 -6.44 7.78
N GLU A 145 -7.80 -6.26 9.07
CA GLU A 145 -7.27 -7.08 10.17
C GLU A 145 -7.56 -8.57 9.94
N THR A 146 -8.81 -8.89 9.59
CA THR A 146 -9.25 -10.27 9.32
C THR A 146 -8.49 -10.85 8.13
N TYR A 147 -8.44 -10.11 7.02
CA TYR A 147 -7.66 -10.48 5.83
C TYR A 147 -6.19 -10.72 6.16
N ALA A 148 -5.56 -9.81 6.90
CA ALA A 148 -4.16 -9.91 7.25
C ALA A 148 -3.86 -11.13 8.11
N GLN A 149 -4.78 -11.47 9.02
CA GLN A 149 -4.70 -12.69 9.82
C GLN A 149 -4.78 -13.94 8.93
N THR A 150 -5.78 -14.02 8.04
CA THR A 150 -5.90 -15.15 7.10
C THR A 150 -4.65 -15.29 6.23
N CYS A 151 -4.07 -14.20 5.72
CA CYS A 151 -2.85 -14.29 4.92
C CYS A 151 -1.66 -14.83 5.72
N ARG A 152 -1.50 -14.42 6.99
CA ARG A 152 -0.43 -14.95 7.85
C ARG A 152 -0.61 -16.44 8.09
N GLU A 153 -1.84 -16.88 8.33
CA GLU A 153 -2.15 -18.30 8.52
C GLU A 153 -1.84 -19.10 7.26
N VAL A 154 -2.28 -18.64 6.08
CA VAL A 154 -2.01 -19.32 4.80
C VAL A 154 -0.51 -19.34 4.50
N ALA A 155 0.20 -18.23 4.73
CA ALA A 155 1.61 -18.07 4.41
C ALA A 155 2.54 -19.05 5.14
N VAL A 156 2.12 -19.60 6.28
CA VAL A 156 2.91 -20.58 7.05
C VAL A 156 2.48 -22.02 6.80
N THR A 157 1.45 -22.25 5.97
CA THR A 157 1.03 -23.62 5.62
C THR A 157 2.02 -24.25 4.65
N THR A 158 2.20 -25.57 4.77
CA THR A 158 2.99 -26.35 3.80
C THR A 158 2.36 -26.36 2.41
N ASP A 159 1.04 -26.20 2.33
CA ASP A 159 0.29 -26.26 1.07
C ASP A 159 0.52 -25.02 0.20
N PHE A 160 0.84 -23.88 0.81
CA PHE A 160 1.18 -22.67 0.07
C PHE A 160 2.62 -22.67 -0.48
N GLN A 161 3.53 -23.41 0.16
CA GLN A 161 4.96 -23.40 -0.15
C GLN A 161 5.27 -23.66 -1.65
N PRO A 162 4.69 -24.68 -2.33
CA PRO A 162 4.96 -24.91 -3.75
C PRO A 162 4.53 -23.74 -4.65
N THR A 163 3.42 -23.07 -4.30
CA THR A 163 2.94 -21.89 -5.05
C THR A 163 3.89 -20.72 -4.87
N TYR A 164 4.34 -20.50 -3.64
CA TYR A 164 5.32 -19.47 -3.33
C TYR A 164 6.64 -19.70 -4.08
N ASP A 165 7.19 -20.92 -4.01
CA ASP A 165 8.45 -21.26 -4.69
C ASP A 165 8.34 -21.03 -6.19
N SER A 166 7.26 -21.49 -6.82
CA SER A 166 7.03 -21.27 -8.26
C SER A 166 6.93 -19.79 -8.64
N LEU A 167 6.32 -18.95 -7.80
CA LEU A 167 6.24 -17.50 -8.06
C LEU A 167 7.62 -16.84 -7.90
N ILE A 168 8.39 -17.25 -6.90
CA ILE A 168 9.74 -16.75 -6.66
C ILE A 168 10.67 -17.05 -7.83
N GLU A 169 10.55 -18.24 -8.44
CA GLU A 169 11.29 -18.56 -9.66
C GLU A 169 10.99 -17.61 -10.81
N GLN A 170 9.72 -17.20 -10.99
CA GLN A 170 9.32 -16.24 -12.01
C GLN A 170 9.89 -14.83 -11.77
N PHE A 171 10.13 -14.46 -10.50
CA PHE A 171 10.70 -13.17 -10.15
C PHE A 171 12.21 -13.11 -10.18
N ARG A 172 12.89 -14.26 -10.26
CA ARG A 172 14.35 -14.37 -10.21
C ARG A 172 15.07 -13.51 -11.24
N ASP A 173 14.46 -13.34 -12.41
CA ASP A 173 15.04 -12.59 -13.53
C ASP A 173 14.66 -11.09 -13.53
N LEU A 174 13.88 -10.61 -12.55
CA LEU A 174 13.54 -9.20 -12.44
C LEU A 174 14.78 -8.39 -11.99
N PRO A 175 15.10 -7.26 -12.65
CA PRO A 175 16.19 -6.38 -12.21
C PRO A 175 16.02 -5.95 -10.75
N GLY A 176 17.06 -6.16 -9.93
CA GLY A 176 17.06 -5.79 -8.52
C GLY A 176 16.48 -6.85 -7.58
N TYR A 177 16.00 -7.99 -8.08
CA TYR A 177 15.51 -9.10 -7.25
C TYR A 177 16.61 -9.64 -6.31
N GLU A 178 17.86 -9.64 -6.76
CA GLU A 178 19.03 -9.98 -5.94
C GLU A 178 19.18 -9.09 -4.69
N THR A 179 18.59 -7.89 -4.72
CA THR A 179 18.63 -6.91 -3.62
C THR A 179 17.37 -6.93 -2.74
N PHE A 180 16.31 -7.64 -3.14
CA PHE A 180 15.07 -7.70 -2.37
C PHE A 180 14.36 -9.05 -2.51
N LYS A 181 14.11 -9.70 -1.37
CA LYS A 181 13.34 -10.94 -1.32
C LYS A 181 11.85 -10.66 -1.15
N ILE A 182 11.04 -11.16 -2.08
CA ILE A 182 9.58 -11.17 -1.97
C ILE A 182 9.21 -12.08 -0.79
N THR A 183 8.43 -11.57 0.17
CA THR A 183 7.94 -12.36 1.31
C THR A 183 6.74 -13.24 0.89
N PRO A 184 6.42 -14.31 1.64
CA PRO A 184 5.20 -15.09 1.40
C PRO A 184 3.92 -14.26 1.39
N LEU A 185 3.81 -13.26 2.27
CA LEU A 185 2.68 -12.32 2.28
C LEU A 185 2.63 -11.45 1.03
N ARG A 186 3.79 -10.98 0.53
CA ARG A 186 3.86 -10.21 -0.72
C ARG A 186 3.47 -11.07 -1.92
N ALA A 187 3.86 -12.35 -1.93
CA ALA A 187 3.48 -13.31 -2.97
C ALA A 187 1.98 -13.56 -2.99
N LEU A 188 1.37 -13.85 -1.82
CA LEU A 188 -0.08 -14.02 -1.68
C LEU A 188 -0.84 -12.81 -2.23
N GLU A 189 -0.45 -11.61 -1.77
CA GLU A 189 -1.10 -10.39 -2.24
C GLU A 189 -0.94 -10.20 -3.74
N TYR A 190 0.25 -10.42 -4.29
CA TYR A 190 0.50 -10.23 -5.71
C TYR A 190 -0.41 -11.13 -6.56
N ILE A 191 -0.54 -12.40 -6.16
CA ILE A 191 -1.44 -13.36 -6.83
C ILE A 191 -2.88 -12.84 -6.80
N MET A 192 -3.37 -12.44 -5.61
CA MET A 192 -4.74 -11.93 -5.45
C MET A 192 -4.96 -10.63 -6.26
N PHE A 193 -4.00 -9.71 -6.25
CA PHE A 193 -4.08 -8.45 -6.98
C PHE A 193 -4.14 -8.66 -8.49
N MET A 194 -3.27 -9.53 -9.03
CA MET A 194 -3.23 -9.86 -10.46
C MET A 194 -4.49 -10.59 -10.91
N ALA A 195 -4.98 -11.53 -10.09
CA ALA A 195 -6.22 -12.26 -10.37
C ALA A 195 -7.44 -11.35 -10.30
N GLY A 196 -7.50 -10.44 -9.31
CA GLY A 196 -8.57 -9.47 -9.08
C GLY A 196 -8.83 -8.53 -10.25
N GLY A 197 -7.79 -8.19 -11.03
CA GLY A 197 -7.89 -7.32 -12.21
C GLY A 197 -8.34 -8.00 -13.50
N LYS A 198 -8.30 -9.34 -13.59
CA LYS A 198 -8.75 -10.07 -14.78
C LYS A 198 -10.26 -10.28 -14.74
N GLN A 199 -10.98 -9.87 -15.79
CA GLN A 199 -12.21 -10.57 -16.17
C GLN A 199 -11.75 -11.93 -16.71
N MET A 200 -12.13 -13.03 -16.05
CA MET A 200 -11.86 -14.35 -16.61
C MET A 200 -12.66 -14.45 -17.91
N SER A 201 -11.99 -14.64 -19.04
CA SER A 201 -12.68 -15.16 -20.22
C SER A 201 -12.97 -16.64 -19.95
N ASP A 202 -14.17 -17.10 -20.31
CA ASP A 202 -14.75 -18.44 -20.06
C ASP A 202 -13.94 -19.66 -20.54
N LYS A 203 -12.69 -19.50 -20.99
CA LYS A 203 -11.92 -20.54 -21.66
C LYS A 203 -11.22 -21.56 -20.74
N MET A 204 -11.46 -21.56 -19.44
CA MET A 204 -10.81 -22.51 -18.51
C MET A 204 -11.70 -23.66 -18.02
N PHE A 205 -12.97 -23.76 -18.42
CA PHE A 205 -13.86 -24.85 -17.98
C PHE A 205 -14.19 -25.93 -19.02
N THR A 206 -13.61 -25.89 -20.23
CA THR A 206 -13.83 -26.93 -21.26
C THR A 206 -12.58 -27.78 -21.54
N ALA A 207 -12.00 -28.36 -20.50
CA ALA A 207 -11.09 -29.49 -20.63
C ALA A 207 -11.41 -30.52 -19.53
N GLY A 208 -12.47 -31.30 -19.74
CA GLY A 208 -12.86 -32.31 -18.76
C GLY A 208 -14.23 -32.95 -18.94
N THR A 209 -14.62 -33.32 -20.15
CA THR A 209 -15.57 -34.42 -20.34
C THR A 209 -15.13 -35.21 -21.56
N THR A 210 -14.78 -36.47 -21.28
CA THR A 210 -14.53 -37.60 -22.18
C THR A 210 -15.49 -37.69 -23.35
#